data_AF-A0A349KPF0-F1
#
_entry.id   AF-A0A349KPF0-F1
#
_cell.length_a   1.000
_cell.length_b   1.000
_cell.length_c   1.000
_cell.angle_alpha   90.00
_cell.angle_beta   90.00
_cell.angle_gamma   90.00
#
_symmetry.space_group_name_H-M   'P 1'
#
loop_
_entity.id
_entity.type
_entity.pdbx_description
1 polymer ?
#
loop_
_entity_poly.entity_id
_entity_poly.type
_entity_poly.pdbx_seq_one_letter_code
_entity_poly.pdbx_strand_id
1 'polypeptide(L)'
;DKAQARKAWSLERDGKMEAVLSEAIPDEPGLRRIVKVTVRTSDAEGQLYLEPEVSLEGWVTSLPAEVADEQEVMALYRDHATSEQFHSEFKTDLDLERLPSGKFDTNNLVMAFATMGYNVLRWMGLRLTGPDAPVRHPAKRRRLR
;
A
#
# COMPACT_ATOMS: atom_id res chain seq x y z
N ASP A 1 23.21 15.40 -4.57
CA ASP A 1 24.50 15.09 -5.23
C ASP A 1 24.50 13.80 -6.04
N LYS A 2 24.26 12.61 -5.45
CA LYS A 2 24.30 11.34 -6.21
C LYS A 2 23.28 11.23 -7.35
N ALA A 3 22.04 11.69 -7.15
CA ALA A 3 21.01 11.68 -8.20
C ALA A 3 21.36 12.62 -9.37
N GLN A 4 21.94 13.78 -9.06
CA GLN A 4 22.46 14.74 -10.05
C GLN A 4 23.55 14.12 -10.92
N ALA A 5 24.47 13.37 -10.29
CA ALA A 5 25.60 12.74 -10.98
C ALA A 5 25.18 11.61 -11.94
N ARG A 6 24.07 10.91 -11.66
CA ARG A 6 23.55 9.82 -12.51
C ARG A 6 22.56 10.25 -13.59
N LYS A 7 22.22 11.55 -13.69
CA LYS A 7 21.22 12.10 -14.64
C LYS A 7 19.87 11.35 -14.65
N ALA A 8 19.48 10.78 -13.51
CA ALA A 8 18.27 9.95 -13.39
C ALA A 8 16.99 10.78 -13.17
N TRP A 9 16.94 12.01 -13.68
CA TRP A 9 15.81 12.91 -13.49
C TRP A 9 14.78 12.73 -14.60
N SER A 10 13.55 12.41 -14.22
CA SER A 10 12.37 12.41 -15.08
C SER A 10 11.50 13.63 -14.77
N LEU A 11 11.03 14.29 -15.83
CA LEU A 11 10.10 15.40 -15.74
C LEU A 11 8.69 14.86 -15.97
N GLU A 12 7.94 14.62 -14.90
CA GLU A 12 6.57 14.08 -15.01
C GLU A 12 5.58 15.14 -15.51
N ARG A 13 5.75 16.39 -15.06
CA ARG A 13 4.93 17.54 -15.46
C ARG A 13 5.72 18.83 -15.25
N ASP A 14 5.29 19.91 -15.88
CA ASP A 14 5.90 21.22 -15.67
C ASP A 14 5.88 21.58 -14.17
N GLY A 15 7.02 22.06 -13.67
CA GLY A 15 7.24 22.34 -12.25
C GLY A 15 7.35 21.12 -11.30
N LYS A 16 7.43 19.87 -11.81
CA LYS A 16 7.72 18.68 -10.99
C LYS A 16 8.78 17.79 -11.64
N MET A 17 9.85 17.52 -10.90
CA MET A 17 10.92 16.62 -11.28
C MET A 17 11.07 15.52 -10.25
N GLU A 18 11.36 14.30 -10.72
CA GLU A 18 11.60 13.16 -9.86
C GLU A 18 12.91 12.47 -10.25
N ALA A 19 13.63 11.92 -9.29
CA ALA A 19 14.75 11.04 -9.54
C ALA A 19 14.70 9.84 -8.61
N VAL A 20 14.99 8.67 -9.15
CA VAL A 20 15.03 7.42 -8.39
C VAL A 20 16.44 6.86 -8.43
N LEU A 21 16.96 6.50 -7.27
CA LEU A 21 18.29 5.93 -7.09
C LEU A 21 18.17 4.58 -6.38
N SER A 22 18.86 3.58 -6.91
CA SER A 22 18.93 2.24 -6.35
C SER A 22 20.39 1.86 -6.12
N GLU A 23 20.73 1.45 -4.90
CA GLU A 23 22.08 1.07 -4.49
C GLU A 23 22.03 -0.12 -3.52
N ALA A 24 22.93 -1.09 -3.69
CA ALA A 24 23.15 -2.13 -2.68
C ALA A 24 23.65 -1.51 -1.36
N ILE A 25 23.26 -2.10 -0.23
CA ILE A 25 23.72 -1.65 1.08
C ILE A 25 25.05 -2.34 1.39
N PRO A 26 26.17 -1.60 1.60
CA PRO A 26 27.50 -2.21 1.72
C PRO A 26 27.62 -3.25 2.85
N ASP A 27 26.96 -3.00 3.98
CA ASP A 27 27.08 -3.83 5.19
C ASP A 27 25.98 -4.92 5.29
N GLU A 28 25.05 -4.97 4.32
CA GLU A 28 23.89 -5.87 4.35
C GLU A 28 23.71 -6.57 2.99
N PRO A 29 24.42 -7.69 2.76
CA PRO A 29 24.39 -8.40 1.49
C PRO A 29 22.99 -8.94 1.18
N GLY A 30 22.54 -8.74 -0.06
CA GLY A 30 21.20 -9.12 -0.51
C GLY A 30 20.13 -8.04 -0.25
N LEU A 31 20.48 -6.95 0.45
CA LEU A 31 19.60 -5.80 0.61
C LEU A 31 20.03 -4.65 -0.30
N ARG A 32 19.04 -3.95 -0.83
CA ARG A 32 19.23 -2.69 -1.55
C ARG A 32 18.32 -1.61 -1.02
N ARG A 33 18.81 -0.38 -1.15
CA ARG A 33 18.08 0.82 -0.80
C ARG A 33 17.67 1.55 -2.06
N ILE A 34 16.39 1.88 -2.13
CA ILE A 34 15.80 2.71 -3.18
C ILE A 34 15.47 4.05 -2.54
N VAL A 35 15.87 5.14 -3.20
CA VAL A 35 15.59 6.51 -2.76
C VAL A 35 14.92 7.23 -3.91
N LYS A 36 13.75 7.81 -3.65
CA LYS A 36 13.06 8.71 -4.57
C LYS A 36 13.19 10.13 -4.05
N VAL A 37 13.69 11.00 -4.92
CA VAL A 37 13.74 12.45 -4.69
C VAL A 37 12.68 13.08 -5.56
N THR A 38 11.82 13.88 -4.96
CA THR A 38 10.81 14.68 -5.67
C THR A 38 11.10 16.15 -5.44
N VAL A 39 11.26 16.91 -6.52
CA VAL A 39 11.45 18.37 -6.47
C VAL A 39 10.26 19.02 -7.15
N ARG A 40 9.58 19.92 -6.44
CA ARG A 40 8.46 20.70 -6.95
C ARG A 40 8.80 22.18 -6.93
N THR A 41 8.57 22.86 -8.04
CA THR A 41 8.69 24.31 -8.16
C THR A 41 7.33 24.99 -8.28
N SER A 42 6.25 24.22 -8.42
CA SER A 42 4.88 24.70 -8.41
C SER A 42 3.93 23.69 -7.75
N ASP A 43 2.79 24.20 -7.30
CA ASP A 43 1.70 23.37 -6.79
C ASP A 43 0.89 22.68 -7.93
N ALA A 44 -0.25 22.07 -7.58
CA ALA A 44 -1.14 21.43 -8.53
C ALA A 44 -1.97 22.41 -9.38
N GLU A 45 -2.10 23.65 -8.92
CA GLU A 45 -2.87 24.72 -9.57
C GLU A 45 -1.99 25.60 -10.47
N GLY A 46 -0.66 25.40 -10.42
CA GLY A 46 0.34 26.09 -11.23
C GLY A 46 0.99 27.29 -10.53
N GLN A 47 0.70 27.52 -9.24
CA GLN A 47 1.34 28.57 -8.47
C GLN A 47 2.79 28.17 -8.19
N LEU A 48 3.72 29.03 -8.59
CA LEU A 48 5.16 28.85 -8.35
C LEU A 48 5.47 29.04 -6.86
N TYR A 49 6.34 28.18 -6.35
CA TYR A 49 6.92 28.31 -5.01
C TYR A 49 8.11 29.29 -5.03
N LEU A 50 8.29 30.01 -3.91
CA LEU A 50 9.44 30.91 -3.73
C LEU A 50 10.76 30.12 -3.66
N GLU A 51 10.73 28.97 -3.00
CA GLU A 51 11.81 28.00 -2.95
C GLU A 51 11.26 26.63 -3.37
N PRO A 52 12.02 25.82 -4.13
CA PRO A 52 11.56 24.49 -4.51
C PRO A 52 11.33 23.61 -3.28
N GLU A 53 10.18 22.94 -3.24
CA GLU A 53 9.89 21.92 -2.24
C GLU A 53 10.64 20.63 -2.63
N VAL A 54 11.44 20.09 -1.71
CA VAL A 54 12.19 18.85 -1.90
C VAL A 54 11.70 17.79 -0.93
N SER A 55 11.21 16.68 -1.47
CA SER A 55 10.79 15.50 -0.73
C SER A 55 11.71 14.31 -1.02
N LEU A 56 11.94 13.50 0.01
CA LEU A 56 12.76 12.30 -0.02
C LEU A 56 11.96 11.14 0.56
N GLU A 57 11.78 10.10 -0.24
CA GLU A 57 11.18 8.83 0.16
C GLU A 57 12.23 7.72 0.01
N GLY A 58 12.27 6.78 0.96
CA GLY A 58 13.28 5.73 0.99
C GLY A 58 12.66 4.37 1.31
N TRP A 59 13.11 3.35 0.59
CA TRP A 59 12.72 1.95 0.78
C TRP A 59 13.98 1.09 0.92
N VAL A 60 13.91 0.09 1.78
CA VAL A 60 14.90 -0.98 1.86
C VAL A 60 14.19 -2.29 1.52
N THR A 61 14.77 -3.06 0.62
CA THR A 61 14.17 -4.31 0.14
C THR A 61 15.21 -5.39 -0.06
N SER A 62 14.78 -6.63 0.17
CA SER A 62 15.53 -7.85 -0.17
C SER A 62 15.22 -8.37 -1.57
N LEU A 63 14.31 -7.72 -2.30
CA LEU A 63 13.98 -8.09 -3.67
C LEU A 63 15.12 -7.70 -4.62
N PRO A 64 15.73 -8.67 -5.34
CA PRO A 64 16.74 -8.38 -6.34
C PRO A 64 16.19 -7.50 -7.46
N ALA A 65 17.07 -6.73 -8.11
CA ALA A 65 16.68 -5.83 -9.20
C ALA A 65 16.14 -6.58 -10.43
N GLU A 66 16.49 -7.86 -10.59
CA GLU A 66 15.98 -8.72 -11.65
C GLU A 66 14.56 -9.24 -11.37
N VAL A 67 14.14 -9.24 -10.11
CA VAL A 67 12.82 -9.77 -9.68
C VAL A 67 11.77 -8.66 -9.60
N ALA A 68 12.17 -7.51 -9.10
CA ALA A 68 11.33 -6.32 -9.05
C ALA A 68 12.17 -5.11 -9.38
N ASP A 69 11.73 -4.24 -10.29
CA ASP A 69 12.40 -2.97 -10.51
C ASP A 69 12.09 -1.94 -9.38
N GLU A 70 12.67 -0.75 -9.44
CA GLU A 70 12.42 0.28 -8.42
C GLU A 70 10.95 0.71 -8.34
N GLN A 71 10.27 0.77 -9.49
CA GLN A 71 8.88 1.21 -9.60
C GLN A 71 7.93 0.15 -9.03
N GLU A 72 8.19 -1.12 -9.31
CA GLU A 72 7.48 -2.26 -8.74
C GLU A 72 7.65 -2.34 -7.23
N VAL A 73 8.85 -2.12 -6.69
CA VAL A 73 9.03 -2.08 -5.22
C VAL A 73 8.23 -0.94 -4.59
N MET A 74 8.25 0.24 -5.20
CA MET A 74 7.45 1.39 -4.72
C MET A 74 5.94 1.10 -4.82
N ALA A 75 5.48 0.42 -5.88
CA ALA A 75 4.09 0.02 -6.05
C ALA A 75 3.67 -1.03 -5.01
N LEU A 76 4.47 -2.08 -4.80
CA LEU A 76 4.25 -3.10 -3.77
C LEU A 76 4.15 -2.48 -2.36
N TYR A 77 5.00 -1.49 -2.08
CA TYR A 77 4.92 -0.76 -0.82
C TYR A 77 3.64 0.06 -0.70
N ARG A 78 3.22 0.76 -1.76
CA ARG A 78 1.95 1.51 -1.77
C ARG A 78 0.74 0.60 -1.59
N ASP A 79 0.76 -0.59 -2.17
CA ASP A 79 -0.29 -1.59 -2.00
C ASP A 79 -0.39 -2.08 -0.55
N HIS A 80 0.62 -1.87 0.30
CA HIS A 80 0.50 -2.15 1.74
C HIS A 80 -0.64 -1.37 2.41
N ALA A 81 -1.01 -0.20 1.90
CA ALA A 81 -2.18 0.55 2.39
C ALA A 81 -3.48 -0.27 2.33
N THR A 82 -3.57 -1.27 1.44
CA THR A 82 -4.70 -2.22 1.44
C THR A 82 -4.74 -3.07 2.71
N SER A 83 -3.58 -3.41 3.30
CA SER A 83 -3.50 -4.14 4.57
C SER A 83 -4.06 -3.33 5.74
N GLU A 84 -3.80 -2.01 5.77
CA GLU A 84 -4.38 -1.10 6.78
C GLU A 84 -5.90 -0.99 6.66
N GLN A 85 -6.42 -0.98 5.42
CA GLN A 85 -7.86 -1.04 5.18
C GLN A 85 -8.45 -2.35 5.74
N PHE A 86 -7.82 -3.51 5.48
CA PHE A 86 -8.28 -4.79 6.03
C PHE A 86 -8.21 -4.84 7.56
N HIS A 87 -7.25 -4.17 8.19
CA HIS A 87 -7.20 -4.07 9.65
C HIS A 87 -8.35 -3.26 10.23
N SER A 88 -8.83 -2.25 9.51
CA SER A 88 -10.00 -1.46 9.91
C SER A 88 -11.28 -2.28 9.74
N GLU A 89 -11.49 -2.87 8.56
CA GLU A 89 -12.62 -3.76 8.27
C GLU A 89 -12.68 -4.96 9.24
N PHE A 90 -11.55 -5.59 9.53
CA PHE A 90 -11.47 -6.71 10.47
C PHE A 90 -11.98 -6.35 11.87
N LYS A 91 -11.71 -5.12 12.34
CA LYS A 91 -12.16 -4.64 13.64
C LYS A 91 -13.63 -4.24 13.62
N THR A 92 -14.03 -3.45 12.62
CA THR A 92 -15.39 -2.89 12.55
C THR A 92 -16.44 -3.91 12.15
N ASP A 93 -16.16 -4.73 11.14
CA ASP A 93 -17.16 -5.64 10.56
C ASP A 93 -17.42 -6.86 11.44
N LEU A 94 -16.43 -7.27 12.23
CA LEU A 94 -16.54 -8.36 13.19
C LEU A 94 -16.73 -7.89 14.64
N ASP A 95 -16.87 -6.58 14.86
CA ASP A 95 -17.06 -5.96 16.18
C ASP A 95 -15.99 -6.37 17.22
N LEU A 96 -14.73 -6.48 16.77
CA LEU A 96 -13.60 -6.95 17.60
C LEU A 96 -12.93 -5.82 18.40
N GLU A 97 -13.49 -4.62 18.39
CA GLU A 97 -13.07 -3.52 19.27
C GLU A 97 -13.39 -3.83 20.74
N ARG A 98 -14.31 -4.77 20.99
CA ARG A 98 -14.77 -5.16 22.33
C ARG A 98 -14.80 -6.66 22.46
N LEU A 99 -13.75 -7.21 23.07
CA LEU A 99 -13.63 -8.65 23.25
C LEU A 99 -14.58 -9.16 24.35
N PRO A 100 -15.17 -10.36 24.17
CA PRO A 100 -16.25 -10.85 25.03
C PRO A 100 -15.80 -11.36 26.40
N SER A 101 -14.49 -11.60 26.61
CA SER A 101 -13.96 -12.13 27.87
C SER A 101 -13.02 -11.15 28.56
N GLY A 102 -12.96 -11.22 29.89
CA GLY A 102 -11.91 -10.58 30.68
C GLY A 102 -10.58 -11.36 30.71
N LYS A 103 -10.51 -12.56 30.11
CA LYS A 103 -9.31 -13.40 30.08
C LYS A 103 -8.63 -13.36 28.71
N PHE A 104 -7.30 -13.20 28.71
CA PHE A 104 -6.50 -13.14 27.48
C PHE A 104 -6.58 -14.43 26.65
N ASP A 105 -6.52 -15.61 27.29
CA ASP A 105 -6.51 -16.89 26.55
C ASP A 105 -7.81 -17.11 25.76
N THR A 106 -8.96 -16.81 26.38
CA THR A 106 -10.27 -16.89 25.73
C THR A 106 -10.35 -15.89 24.59
N ASN A 107 -9.89 -14.65 24.81
CA ASN A 107 -9.88 -13.62 23.78
C ASN A 107 -8.96 -13.96 22.61
N ASN A 108 -7.82 -14.60 22.86
CA ASN A 108 -6.91 -15.06 21.80
C ASN A 108 -7.60 -16.12 20.91
N LEU A 109 -8.33 -17.06 21.52
CA LEU A 109 -9.12 -18.04 20.78
C LEU A 109 -10.23 -17.38 19.94
N VAL A 110 -10.94 -16.40 20.51
CA VAL A 110 -11.95 -15.60 19.79
C VAL A 110 -11.32 -14.89 18.59
N MET A 111 -10.17 -14.25 18.77
CA MET A 111 -9.43 -13.59 17.70
C MET A 111 -9.03 -14.57 16.59
N ALA A 112 -8.56 -15.78 16.94
CA ALA A 112 -8.18 -16.79 15.95
C ALA A 112 -9.37 -17.20 15.06
N PHE A 113 -10.54 -17.46 15.66
CA PHE A 113 -11.76 -17.77 14.90
C PHE A 113 -12.24 -16.57 14.07
N ALA A 114 -12.16 -15.37 14.63
CA ALA A 114 -12.55 -14.15 13.92
C ALA A 114 -11.65 -13.90 12.71
N THR A 115 -10.32 -14.07 12.83
CA THR A 115 -9.38 -13.96 11.71
C THR A 115 -9.69 -14.98 10.62
N MET A 116 -9.97 -16.24 10.99
CA MET A 116 -10.40 -17.25 10.03
C MET A 116 -11.70 -16.85 9.32
N GLY A 117 -12.72 -16.44 10.07
CA GLY A 117 -14.01 -16.01 9.53
C GLY A 117 -13.88 -14.83 8.57
N TYR A 118 -13.13 -13.80 8.96
CA TYR A 118 -12.85 -12.64 8.12
C TYR A 118 -12.17 -13.04 6.81
N ASN A 119 -11.13 -13.88 6.87
CA ASN A 119 -10.41 -14.31 5.67
C ASN A 119 -11.32 -15.09 4.71
N VAL A 120 -12.24 -15.91 5.22
CA VAL A 120 -13.23 -16.62 4.39
C VAL A 120 -14.21 -15.64 3.73
N LEU A 121 -14.76 -14.70 4.50
CA LEU A 121 -15.67 -13.65 3.98
C LEU A 121 -14.99 -12.80 2.91
N ARG A 122 -13.76 -12.37 3.17
CA ARG A 122 -12.94 -11.59 2.23
C ARG A 122 -12.67 -12.35 0.96
N TRP A 123 -12.27 -13.62 1.05
CA TRP A 123 -12.00 -14.45 -0.12
C TRP A 123 -13.25 -14.65 -1.00
N MET A 124 -14.42 -14.84 -0.38
CA MET A 124 -15.69 -14.85 -1.10
C MET A 124 -15.97 -13.51 -1.77
N GLY A 125 -15.77 -12.39 -1.06
CA GLY A 125 -15.93 -11.03 -1.57
C GLY A 125 -15.09 -10.76 -2.83
N LEU A 126 -13.80 -11.09 -2.80
CA LEU A 126 -12.91 -10.94 -3.96
C LEU A 126 -13.33 -11.80 -5.14
N ARG A 127 -13.81 -13.03 -4.92
CA ARG A 127 -14.31 -13.88 -6.01
C ARG A 127 -15.57 -13.32 -6.66
N LEU A 128 -16.40 -12.61 -5.89
CA LEU A 128 -17.60 -11.95 -6.40
C LEU A 128 -17.31 -10.63 -7.15
N THR A 129 -16.06 -10.19 -7.18
CA THR A 129 -15.61 -9.01 -7.96
C THR A 129 -14.58 -9.37 -9.04
N GLY A 130 -14.20 -10.65 -9.14
CA GLY A 130 -13.25 -11.14 -10.14
C GLY A 130 -13.82 -11.21 -11.56
N PRO A 131 -12.97 -11.51 -12.57
CA PRO A 131 -13.39 -11.62 -13.97
C PRO A 131 -14.51 -12.64 -14.21
N ASP A 132 -14.50 -13.73 -13.44
CA ASP A 132 -15.48 -14.81 -13.49
C ASP A 132 -16.66 -14.61 -12.52
N ALA A 133 -16.86 -13.38 -12.03
CA ALA A 133 -17.92 -13.10 -11.07
C ALA A 133 -19.30 -13.34 -11.71
N PRO A 134 -20.25 -13.94 -10.97
CA PRO A 134 -21.60 -14.13 -11.46
C PRO A 134 -22.26 -12.79 -11.78
N VAL A 135 -23.06 -12.76 -12.85
CA VAL A 135 -23.75 -11.55 -13.32
C VAL A 135 -24.58 -10.95 -12.17
N ARG A 136 -24.27 -9.71 -11.79
CA ARG A 136 -24.99 -8.99 -10.73
C ARG A 136 -26.42 -8.74 -11.18
N HIS A 137 -27.37 -9.45 -10.58
CA HIS A 137 -28.78 -9.11 -10.71
C HIS A 137 -29.15 -8.01 -9.71
N PRO A 138 -29.98 -7.02 -10.09
CA PRO A 138 -30.51 -6.06 -9.14
C PRO A 138 -31.26 -6.78 -8.03
N ALA A 139 -31.02 -6.35 -6.79
CA ALA A 139 -31.57 -7.00 -5.60
C ALA A 139 -33.12 -7.03 -5.64
N LYS A 140 -33.71 -8.21 -5.82
CA LYS A 140 -35.15 -8.41 -5.71
C LYS A 140 -35.56 -8.44 -4.25
N ARG A 141 -35.86 -7.27 -3.68
CA ARG A 141 -36.43 -7.16 -2.33
C ARG A 141 -37.90 -7.58 -2.37
N ARG A 142 -38.21 -8.81 -1.94
CA ARG A 142 -39.58 -9.18 -1.56
C ARG A 142 -39.84 -8.68 -0.15
N ARG A 143 -40.77 -7.75 0.01
CA ARG A 143 -41.34 -7.47 1.34
C ARG A 143 -42.16 -8.68 1.74
N LEU A 144 -41.78 -9.32 2.84
CA LEU A 144 -42.62 -10.31 3.50
C LEU A 144 -43.88 -9.56 3.99
N ARG A 145 -45.05 -10.01 3.57
CA ARG A 145 -46.36 -9.62 4.12
C ARG A 145 -46.89 -10.79 4.93
#